data_AF-A0A3N5F931-F1
#
_entry.id   AF-A0A3N5F931-F1
#
_cell.length_a   1.000
_cell.length_b   1.000
_cell.length_c   1.000
_cell.angle_alpha   90.00
_cell.angle_beta   90.00
_cell.angle_gamma   90.00
#
_symmetry.space_group_name_H-M   'P 1'
#
loop_
_entity.id
_entity.type
_entity.pdbx_description
1 polymer ?
#
loop_
_entity_poly.entity_id
_entity_poly.type
_entity_poly.pdbx_seq_one_letter_code
_entity_poly.pdbx_strand_id
1 'polypeptide(L)'
;MRPSRLIFLLLLSGCITLTAPATTGGFRQPDATNHPDLYVWTDTCNVYVIRDGESAVLIDLGDGSVLDHLGDIGVRQVDWVLFTHHHREQCQGAPKLKGRNAKVGVPAVERELFENPSKFRKMNVRLNDPFTIHGT
;
A
#
# COMPACT_ATOMS: atom_id res chain seq x y z
N MET A 1 -8.47 28.49 65.27
CA MET A 1 -9.24 27.77 64.23
C MET A 1 -8.72 28.22 62.87
N ARG A 2 -8.03 27.34 62.13
CA ARG A 2 -7.50 27.59 60.77
C ARG A 2 -8.07 26.49 59.86
N PRO A 3 -8.71 26.82 58.72
CA PRO A 3 -9.26 25.79 57.85
C PRO A 3 -8.14 25.14 57.01
N SER A 4 -8.25 23.82 56.95
CA SER A 4 -7.45 22.85 56.23
C SER A 4 -7.42 23.12 54.72
N ARG A 5 -6.22 23.13 54.13
CA ARG A 5 -6.05 23.12 52.67
C ARG A 5 -6.18 21.69 52.17
N LEU A 6 -7.25 21.44 51.43
CA LEU A 6 -7.57 20.20 50.74
C LEU A 6 -6.56 19.99 49.60
N ILE A 7 -5.78 18.91 49.65
CA ILE A 7 -4.87 18.49 48.58
C ILE A 7 -5.70 17.78 47.51
N PHE A 8 -5.80 18.36 46.31
CA PHE A 8 -6.45 17.75 45.16
C PHE A 8 -5.38 16.99 44.36
N LEU A 9 -5.30 15.67 44.54
CA LEU A 9 -4.40 14.80 43.77
C LEU A 9 -5.09 14.41 42.45
N LEU A 10 -4.72 15.08 41.37
CA LEU A 10 -5.16 14.76 40.00
C LEU A 10 -4.41 13.50 39.53
N LEU A 11 -5.05 12.34 39.60
CA LEU A 11 -4.60 11.11 38.94
C LEU A 11 -4.88 11.23 37.43
N LEU A 12 -3.89 11.67 36.65
CA LEU A 12 -3.89 11.48 35.20
C LEU A 12 -3.72 9.98 34.91
N SER A 13 -4.84 9.25 34.79
CA SER A 13 -4.84 7.93 34.18
C SER A 13 -4.62 8.10 32.68
N GLY A 14 -3.34 8.09 32.27
CA GLY A 14 -2.96 8.04 30.87
C GLY A 14 -3.45 6.73 30.28
N CYS A 15 -4.56 6.80 29.53
CA CYS A 15 -5.02 5.70 28.70
C CYS A 15 -4.00 5.53 27.56
N ILE A 16 -2.98 4.71 27.79
CA ILE A 16 -2.08 4.24 26.73
C ILE A 16 -2.95 3.34 25.85
N THR A 17 -3.43 3.89 24.74
CA THR A 17 -3.97 3.07 23.66
C THR A 17 -2.84 2.19 23.16
N LEU A 18 -2.83 0.91 23.56
CA LEU A 18 -2.05 -0.10 22.84
C LEU A 18 -2.66 -0.22 21.45
N THR A 19 -2.12 0.51 20.49
CA THR A 19 -2.25 0.16 19.07
C THR A 19 -1.63 -1.21 18.91
N ALA A 20 -2.44 -2.24 18.68
CA ALA A 20 -1.93 -3.53 18.23
C ALA A 20 -1.08 -3.26 16.97
N PRO A 21 0.16 -3.77 16.89
CA PRO A 21 0.91 -3.68 15.65
C PRO A 21 0.07 -4.39 14.59
N ALA A 22 -0.11 -3.75 13.43
CA ALA A 22 -0.61 -4.45 12.26
C ALA A 22 0.29 -5.67 12.07
N THR A 23 -0.31 -6.86 12.01
CA THR A 23 0.41 -8.12 11.83
C THR A 23 1.35 -7.95 10.65
N THR A 24 2.66 -7.98 10.88
CA THR A 24 3.67 -7.98 9.83
C THR A 24 3.51 -9.30 9.07
N GLY A 25 2.60 -9.31 8.10
CA GLY A 25 2.34 -10.48 7.28
C GLY A 25 3.53 -10.70 6.37
N GLY A 26 4.28 -11.78 6.58
CA GLY A 26 5.33 -12.21 5.66
C GLY A 26 4.77 -12.72 4.34
N PHE A 27 5.67 -13.06 3.41
CA PHE A 27 5.26 -13.64 2.13
C PHE A 27 4.50 -14.96 2.31
N ARG A 28 3.40 -15.09 1.57
CA ARG A 28 2.67 -16.35 1.39
C ARG A 28 2.88 -16.86 -0.03
N GLN A 29 2.79 -18.17 -0.23
CA GLN A 29 2.80 -18.78 -1.55
C GLN A 29 1.44 -19.44 -1.79
N PRO A 30 0.62 -18.95 -2.74
CA PRO A 30 -0.74 -19.44 -2.93
C PRO A 30 -0.79 -20.87 -3.48
N ASP A 31 0.22 -21.27 -4.27
CA ASP A 31 0.37 -22.62 -4.81
C ASP A 31 1.86 -22.95 -4.98
N ALA A 32 2.54 -23.16 -3.85
CA ALA A 32 3.98 -23.43 -3.84
C ALA A 32 4.37 -24.71 -4.62
N THR A 33 3.45 -25.66 -4.79
CA THR A 33 3.71 -26.93 -5.47
C THR A 33 3.82 -26.73 -6.97
N ASN A 34 2.90 -25.99 -7.59
CA ASN A 34 2.92 -25.78 -9.05
C ASN A 34 3.61 -24.46 -9.45
N HIS A 35 3.68 -23.50 -8.53
CA HIS A 35 4.21 -22.15 -8.74
C HIS A 35 5.13 -21.72 -7.59
N PRO A 36 6.31 -22.36 -7.44
CA PRO A 36 7.23 -22.13 -6.32
C PRO A 36 7.85 -20.72 -6.31
N ASP A 37 7.75 -19.97 -7.40
CA ASP A 37 8.27 -18.61 -7.51
C ASP A 37 7.17 -17.54 -7.46
N LEU A 38 5.91 -17.94 -7.17
CA LEU A 38 4.80 -17.03 -6.96
C LEU A 38 4.60 -16.76 -5.47
N TYR A 39 4.73 -15.49 -5.10
CA TYR A 39 4.53 -15.02 -3.73
C TYR A 39 3.43 -13.95 -3.67
N VAL A 40 2.84 -13.79 -2.49
CA VAL A 40 1.84 -12.77 -2.17
C VAL A 40 2.27 -12.05 -0.90
N TRP A 41 2.35 -10.73 -0.99
CA TRP A 41 2.45 -9.81 0.13
C TRP A 41 1.09 -9.11 0.31
N THR A 42 0.55 -9.10 1.52
CA THR A 42 -0.75 -8.49 1.79
C THR A 42 -0.56 -7.21 2.62
N ASP A 43 -0.94 -6.07 2.04
CA ASP A 43 -0.97 -4.75 2.66
C ASP A 43 -2.35 -4.06 2.45
N THR A 44 -2.40 -2.83 1.91
CA THR A 44 -3.64 -2.23 1.40
C THR A 44 -4.27 -3.02 0.25
N CYS A 45 -3.50 -3.82 -0.48
CA CYS A 45 -3.98 -4.83 -1.42
C CYS A 45 -3.13 -6.10 -1.34
N ASN A 46 -3.40 -7.09 -2.20
CA ASN A 46 -2.44 -8.17 -2.43
C ASN A 46 -1.46 -7.72 -3.51
N VAL A 47 -0.18 -7.67 -3.18
CA VAL A 47 0.90 -7.51 -4.16
C VAL A 47 1.43 -8.89 -4.50
N TYR A 48 1.36 -9.26 -5.78
CA TYR A 48 1.91 -10.53 -6.25
C TYR A 48 3.35 -10.32 -6.72
N VAL A 49 4.23 -11.24 -6.35
CA VAL A 49 5.63 -11.23 -6.77
C VAL A 49 5.89 -12.49 -7.56
N ILE A 50 6.32 -12.33 -8.81
CA ILE A 50 6.83 -13.41 -9.64
C ILE A 50 8.35 -13.26 -9.61
N ARG A 51 9.00 -14.20 -8.94
CA ARG A 51 10.45 -14.24 -8.78
C ARG A 51 11.10 -14.99 -9.95
N ASP A 52 12.27 -14.53 -10.39
CA ASP A 52 13.18 -15.27 -11.26
C ASP A 52 14.61 -15.07 -10.75
N GLY A 53 15.16 -16.09 -10.06
CA GLY A 53 16.47 -16.00 -9.43
C GLY A 53 16.55 -14.90 -8.36
N GLU A 54 17.31 -13.85 -8.64
CA GLU A 54 17.44 -12.65 -7.77
C GLU A 54 16.62 -11.45 -8.27
N SER A 55 15.89 -11.61 -9.39
CA SER A 55 15.02 -10.58 -9.97
C SER A 55 13.54 -10.88 -9.69
N ALA A 56 12.69 -9.86 -9.82
CA ALA A 56 11.24 -10.05 -9.76
C ALA A 56 10.45 -9.06 -10.63
N VAL A 57 9.24 -9.51 -10.98
CA VAL A 57 8.13 -8.67 -11.43
C VAL A 57 7.08 -8.60 -10.33
N LEU A 58 6.61 -7.40 -10.04
CA LEU A 58 5.52 -7.15 -9.09
C LEU A 58 4.23 -6.82 -9.84
N ILE A 59 3.11 -7.35 -9.36
CA ILE A 59 1.76 -6.96 -9.79
C ILE A 59 1.10 -6.19 -8.66
N ASP A 60 0.71 -4.95 -8.97
CA ASP A 60 0.37 -3.89 -8.02
C ASP A 60 1.52 -3.60 -7.03
N LEU A 61 1.32 -2.64 -6.12
CA LEU A 61 2.36 -2.22 -5.16
C LEU A 61 1.83 -1.90 -3.78
N GLY A 62 0.51 -1.79 -3.60
CA GLY A 62 -0.03 -1.55 -2.28
C GLY A 62 0.47 -0.23 -1.69
N ASP A 63 0.93 -0.27 -0.44
CA ASP A 63 1.67 0.81 0.23
C ASP A 63 3.19 0.78 -0.01
N GLY A 64 3.66 -0.21 -0.77
CA GLY A 64 5.04 -0.43 -1.16
C GLY A 64 5.92 -1.01 -0.06
N SER A 65 5.35 -1.45 1.08
CA SER A 65 6.09 -2.16 2.14
C SER A 65 6.75 -3.45 1.65
N VAL A 66 6.16 -4.12 0.65
CA VAL A 66 6.76 -5.29 -0.01
C VAL A 66 8.21 -5.06 -0.46
N LEU A 67 8.54 -3.85 -0.89
CA LEU A 67 9.88 -3.50 -1.42
C LEU A 67 10.98 -3.57 -0.36
N ASP A 68 10.61 -3.51 0.92
CA ASP A 68 11.53 -3.57 2.05
C ASP A 68 11.75 -5.03 2.50
N HIS A 69 10.93 -5.96 2.01
CA HIS A 69 10.92 -7.38 2.37
C HIS A 69 11.38 -8.32 1.26
N LEU A 70 11.58 -7.84 0.02
CA LEU A 70 11.99 -8.67 -1.13
C LEU A 70 13.21 -9.57 -0.86
N GLY A 71 14.14 -9.12 0.00
CA GLY A 71 15.30 -9.93 0.42
C GLY A 71 14.93 -11.22 1.16
N ASP A 72 13.78 -11.25 1.84
CA ASP A 72 13.27 -12.42 2.59
C ASP A 72 12.96 -13.60 1.66
N ILE A 73 12.71 -13.32 0.36
CA ILE A 73 12.50 -14.32 -0.69
C ILE A 73 13.65 -14.35 -1.70
N GLY A 74 14.81 -13.76 -1.38
CA GLY A 74 16.01 -13.78 -2.22
C GLY A 74 15.99 -12.83 -3.43
N VAL A 75 15.05 -11.90 -3.49
CA VAL A 75 14.97 -10.89 -4.57
C VAL A 75 15.83 -9.68 -4.20
N ARG A 76 16.67 -9.26 -5.14
CA ARG A 76 17.59 -8.11 -5.04
C ARG A 76 17.26 -6.99 -6.03
N GLN A 77 16.60 -7.33 -7.14
CA GLN A 77 16.25 -6.41 -8.22
C GLN A 77 14.77 -6.55 -8.57
N VAL A 78 14.08 -5.42 -8.73
CA VAL A 78 12.75 -5.39 -9.36
C VAL A 78 12.91 -4.88 -10.77
N ASP A 79 12.53 -5.68 -11.76
CA ASP A 79 12.62 -5.29 -13.16
C ASP A 79 11.39 -4.48 -13.58
N TRP A 80 10.22 -4.92 -13.15
CA TRP A 80 8.94 -4.29 -13.46
C TRP A 80 7.99 -4.28 -12.26
N VAL A 81 7.21 -3.20 -12.18
CA VAL A 81 5.97 -3.12 -11.40
C VAL A 81 4.83 -2.88 -12.39
N LEU A 82 3.86 -3.78 -12.43
CA LEU A 82 2.71 -3.71 -13.32
C LEU A 82 1.47 -3.43 -12.49
N PHE A 83 0.83 -2.28 -12.71
CA PHE A 83 -0.43 -1.98 -12.05
C PHE A 83 -1.59 -2.55 -12.84
N THR A 84 -2.55 -3.14 -12.13
CA THR A 84 -3.79 -3.66 -12.74
C THR A 84 -4.76 -2.54 -13.07
N HIS A 85 -4.82 -1.50 -12.22
CA HIS A 85 -5.66 -0.30 -12.39
C HIS A 85 -5.24 0.84 -11.44
N HIS A 86 -5.78 2.03 -11.67
CA HIS A 86 -5.38 3.30 -11.06
C HIS A 86 -5.82 3.53 -9.61
N HIS A 87 -6.52 2.59 -8.99
CA HIS A 87 -7.05 2.74 -7.64
C HIS A 87 -5.92 2.94 -6.60
N ARG A 88 -6.23 3.69 -5.54
CA ARG A 88 -5.20 4.23 -4.63
C ARG A 88 -4.53 3.09 -3.86
N GLU A 89 -5.31 2.14 -3.41
CA GLU A 89 -4.87 0.99 -2.63
C GLU A 89 -3.89 0.08 -3.37
N GLN A 90 -3.84 0.13 -4.70
CA GLN A 90 -2.95 -0.65 -5.56
C GLN A 90 -1.64 0.08 -5.86
N CYS A 91 -1.66 1.42 -5.90
CA CYS A 91 -0.54 2.21 -6.43
C CYS A 91 0.06 3.26 -5.49
N GLN A 92 -0.50 3.47 -4.29
CA GLN A 92 -0.03 4.51 -3.36
C GLN A 92 1.45 4.35 -2.93
N GLY A 93 2.01 3.15 -3.01
CA GLY A 93 3.43 2.86 -2.77
C GLY A 93 4.39 3.33 -3.87
N ALA A 94 3.89 3.77 -5.04
CA ALA A 94 4.71 4.11 -6.21
C ALA A 94 5.86 5.10 -5.94
N PRO A 95 5.74 6.13 -5.06
CA PRO A 95 6.85 7.01 -4.73
C PRO A 95 8.10 6.28 -4.19
N LYS A 96 7.94 5.10 -3.58
CA LYS A 96 9.05 4.27 -3.06
C LYS A 96 9.87 3.59 -4.16
N LEU A 97 9.42 3.62 -5.42
CA LEU A 97 10.19 3.11 -6.57
C LEU A 97 11.30 4.06 -7.01
N LYS A 98 11.29 5.32 -6.54
CA LYS A 98 12.32 6.30 -6.86
C LYS A 98 13.71 5.78 -6.46
N GLY A 99 14.61 5.68 -7.45
CA GLY A 99 15.98 5.19 -7.24
C GLY A 99 16.16 3.67 -7.31
N ARG A 100 15.10 2.88 -7.51
CA ARG A 100 15.16 1.40 -7.57
C ARG A 100 15.35 0.82 -8.98
N ASN A 101 15.48 1.66 -10.02
CA ASN A 101 15.61 1.28 -11.45
C ASN A 101 14.51 0.35 -12.00
N ALA A 102 13.40 0.19 -11.27
CA ALA A 102 12.26 -0.61 -11.71
C ALA A 102 11.48 0.14 -12.80
N LYS A 103 11.08 -0.57 -13.85
CA LYS A 103 10.16 -0.05 -14.87
C LYS A 103 8.72 -0.13 -14.34
N VAL A 104 7.87 0.80 -14.77
CA VAL A 104 6.46 0.83 -14.39
C VAL A 104 5.59 0.64 -15.63
N GLY A 105 4.66 -0.32 -15.55
CA GLY A 105 3.63 -0.57 -16.56
C GLY A 105 2.24 -0.30 -16.00
N VAL A 106 1.37 0.29 -16.82
CA VAL A 106 -0.05 0.51 -16.52
C VAL A 106 -0.89 0.18 -17.76
N PRO A 107 -2.19 -0.12 -17.63
CA PRO A 107 -3.07 -0.30 -18.78
C PRO A 107 -3.12 1.00 -19.61
N ALA A 108 -2.94 0.88 -20.93
CA ALA A 108 -2.93 2.04 -21.83
C ALA A 108 -4.24 2.86 -21.73
N VAL A 109 -5.37 2.18 -21.55
CA VAL A 109 -6.70 2.80 -21.39
C VAL A 109 -6.86 3.60 -20.10
N GLU A 110 -6.04 3.33 -19.07
CA GLU A 110 -6.07 4.03 -17.78
C GLU A 110 -4.93 5.04 -17.61
N ARG A 111 -4.07 5.23 -18.62
CA ARG A 111 -2.86 6.07 -18.52
C ARG A 111 -3.15 7.46 -17.93
N GLU A 112 -4.22 8.12 -18.36
CA GLU A 112 -4.55 9.46 -17.86
C GLU A 112 -4.90 9.47 -16.36
N LEU A 113 -5.52 8.39 -15.86
CA LEU A 113 -5.89 8.23 -14.45
C LEU A 113 -4.65 8.12 -13.54
N PHE A 114 -3.54 7.60 -14.07
CA PHE A 114 -2.24 7.55 -13.38
C PHE A 114 -1.44 8.84 -13.52
N GLU A 115 -1.38 9.45 -14.71
CA GLU A 115 -0.57 10.65 -14.95
C GLU A 115 -1.21 11.92 -14.37
N ASN A 116 -2.55 11.98 -14.34
CA ASN A 116 -3.30 13.16 -13.92
C ASN A 116 -4.41 12.81 -12.90
N PRO A 117 -4.09 12.15 -11.77
CA PRO A 117 -5.10 11.63 -10.85
C PRO A 117 -5.99 12.74 -10.26
N SER A 118 -5.49 13.98 -10.14
CA SER A 118 -6.25 15.13 -9.63
C SER A 118 -7.39 15.60 -10.56
N LYS A 119 -7.35 15.24 -11.85
CA LYS A 119 -8.47 15.50 -12.77
C LYS A 119 -9.71 14.66 -12.44
N PHE A 120 -9.52 13.52 -11.78
CA PHE A 120 -10.55 12.52 -11.50
C PHE A 120 -10.85 12.42 -10.00
N ARG A 121 -9.84 12.54 -9.14
CA ARG A 121 -9.96 12.53 -7.67
C ARG A 121 -10.03 13.95 -7.12
N LYS A 122 -11.14 14.63 -7.40
CA LYS A 122 -11.41 15.97 -6.90
C LYS A 122 -12.03 15.92 -5.51
N MET A 123 -11.63 16.85 -4.63
CA MET A 123 -12.32 17.04 -3.35
C MET A 123 -13.77 17.47 -3.52
N ASN A 124 -14.04 18.29 -4.54
CA ASN A 124 -15.39 18.75 -4.91
C ASN A 124 -15.71 18.23 -6.31
N VAL A 125 -16.49 17.14 -6.39
CA VAL A 125 -16.95 16.53 -7.64
C VAL A 125 -18.18 17.28 -8.20
N ARG A 126 -18.30 17.33 -9.52
CA ARG A 126 -19.42 17.95 -10.25
C ARG A 126 -20.08 16.93 -11.17
N LEU A 127 -21.36 17.10 -11.45
CA LEU A 127 -22.10 16.19 -12.34
C LEU A 127 -21.55 16.14 -13.77
N ASN A 128 -20.84 17.18 -14.23
CA ASN A 128 -20.21 17.21 -15.53
C ASN A 128 -18.75 16.73 -15.51
N ASP A 129 -18.24 16.25 -14.37
CA ASP A 129 -16.92 15.65 -14.30
C ASP A 129 -16.91 14.27 -14.99
N PRO A 130 -15.80 13.89 -15.66
CA PRO A 130 -15.66 12.56 -16.25
C PRO A 130 -15.91 11.45 -15.23
N PHE A 131 -16.57 10.37 -15.68
CA PHE A 131 -16.86 9.17 -14.87
C PHE A 131 -17.77 9.39 -13.65
N THR A 132 -18.47 10.52 -13.57
CA THR A 132 -19.48 10.75 -12.53
C THR A 132 -20.66 9.79 -12.70
N ILE A 133 -21.02 9.07 -11.63
CA ILE A 133 -22.18 8.18 -11.62
C ILE A 133 -23.45 9.01 -11.40
N HIS A 134 -24.38 8.92 -12.35
CA HIS A 134 -25.72 9.48 -12.20
C HIS A 134 -26.62 8.44 -11.56
N GLY A 135 -27.17 8.74 -10.38
CA GLY A 135 -28.26 7.95 -9.82
C GLY A 135 -29.50 8.13 -10.69
N THR A 136 -30.07 7.02 -11.15
CA THR A 136 -31.40 6.97 -11.78
C THR A 136 -32.47 6.75 -10.73
#